data_AF-A0A9X2XRQ5-F1
#
_entry.id   AF-A0A9X2XRQ5-F1
#
_cell.length_a   1.000
_cell.length_b   1.000
_cell.length_c   1.000
_cell.angle_alpha   90.00
_cell.angle_beta   90.00
_cell.angle_gamma   90.00
#
_symmetry.space_group_name_H-M   'P 1'
#
loop_
_entity.id
_entity.type
_entity.pdbx_description
1 polymer ?
#
loop_
_entity_poly.entity_id
_entity_poly.type
_entity_poly.pdbx_seq_one_letter_code
_entity_poly.pdbx_strand_id
1 'polypeptide(L)'
;MEIARILRLISVTFIIYFNCLSTQAQQMAQKFIQETDYLLSLPDGYDQDTTKRWPLIIFLHGSGESGTDLQKVKVHGLPKLIEQGKKFPFIVVSPQAQLPFGWEPENLYKLLLYIKETNRVDDKRIYLTGLSMGGFGTWAFAMKHPEEFAAIAPVCGGGDTTEAWKLRYVPIWCFHGAKDDVVLPAQSEHMVAAARRYNSSVKFTLYPNANHNSWDTTYNNDSLYQWMLSHTKFTYKEVPVDATQLKQYTGRYAGAGKDTVTILIDNGGLVAKPGKELISLKAAGNNVFFVQPDLYFDVHFTKKKDIVNGFLFMGNERVFFKKL
;
A
#
# COMPACT_ATOMS: atom_id res chain seq x y z
N MET A 1 -60.22 28.69 51.69
CA MET A 1 -59.63 28.23 52.96
C MET A 1 -59.26 26.77 52.79
N GLU A 2 -57.95 26.50 52.82
CA GLU A 2 -57.26 25.25 53.14
C GLU A 2 -57.72 23.86 52.62
N ILE A 3 -56.86 23.29 51.77
CA ILE A 3 -56.19 21.96 51.89
C ILE A 3 -57.07 20.68 51.94
N ALA A 4 -57.15 20.05 50.75
CA ALA A 4 -56.82 18.65 50.45
C ALA A 4 -57.76 17.46 50.77
N ARG A 5 -57.76 16.52 49.79
CA ARG A 5 -57.94 15.05 49.86
C ARG A 5 -59.38 14.48 49.97
N ILE A 6 -59.77 13.35 49.37
CA ILE A 6 -59.30 12.41 48.32
C ILE A 6 -60.36 11.25 48.32
N LEU A 7 -60.46 10.42 47.24
CA LEU A 7 -61.09 9.05 47.13
C LEU A 7 -62.43 8.99 46.34
N ARG A 8 -62.43 8.45 45.11
CA ARG A 8 -62.48 7.00 44.67
C ARG A 8 -63.95 6.66 44.32
N LEU A 9 -64.35 5.90 43.29
CA LEU A 9 -63.86 4.68 42.63
C LEU A 9 -64.93 4.34 41.52
N ILE A 10 -64.69 3.85 40.29
CA ILE A 10 -64.59 2.43 39.80
C ILE A 10 -64.95 2.52 38.29
N SER A 11 -64.02 2.27 37.36
CA SER A 11 -63.80 1.00 36.61
C SER A 11 -64.76 0.76 35.43
N VAL A 12 -64.24 0.83 34.20
CA VAL A 12 -64.48 -0.20 33.18
C VAL A 12 -63.14 -0.52 32.51
N THR A 13 -62.80 -1.80 32.64
CA THR A 13 -61.59 -2.50 32.25
C THR A 13 -61.54 -2.68 30.73
N PHE A 14 -60.54 -2.10 30.06
CA PHE A 14 -60.13 -2.56 28.73
C PHE A 14 -58.90 -3.45 28.92
N ILE A 15 -59.13 -4.76 28.87
CA ILE A 15 -58.11 -5.80 28.84
C ILE A 15 -57.39 -5.67 27.50
N ILE A 16 -56.21 -5.05 27.50
CA ILE A 16 -55.24 -5.22 26.42
C ILE A 16 -54.27 -6.30 26.90
N TYR A 17 -54.46 -7.51 26.38
CA TYR A 17 -53.43 -8.54 26.36
C TYR A 17 -52.21 -7.97 25.61
N PHE A 18 -51.24 -7.43 26.34
CA PHE A 18 -49.91 -7.24 25.79
C PHE A 18 -49.25 -8.63 25.74
N ASN A 19 -49.46 -9.33 24.64
CA ASN A 19 -48.51 -10.34 24.16
C ASN A 19 -47.20 -9.60 23.94
N CYS A 20 -46.33 -9.59 24.95
CA CYS A 20 -44.93 -9.27 24.77
C CYS A 20 -44.29 -10.45 24.04
N LEU A 21 -44.61 -10.60 22.75
CA LEU A 21 -43.71 -11.24 21.81
C LEU A 21 -42.49 -10.32 21.77
N SER A 22 -41.48 -10.67 22.54
CA SER A 22 -40.14 -10.16 22.29
C SER A 22 -39.85 -10.54 20.84
N THR A 23 -39.87 -9.54 19.96
CA THR A 23 -39.33 -9.69 18.62
C THR A 23 -37.84 -9.95 18.81
N GLN A 24 -37.44 -11.23 18.81
CA GLN A 24 -36.05 -11.56 18.55
C GLN A 24 -35.71 -10.89 17.22
N ALA A 25 -34.65 -10.09 17.21
CA ALA A 25 -34.17 -9.49 15.96
C ALA A 25 -34.03 -10.59 14.92
N GLN A 26 -34.67 -10.43 13.76
CA GLN A 26 -34.71 -11.43 12.68
C GLN A 26 -33.34 -11.64 12.00
N GLN A 27 -32.30 -10.94 12.46
CA GLN A 27 -30.96 -10.95 11.89
C GLN A 27 -30.00 -11.66 12.83
N MET A 28 -29.30 -12.67 12.31
CA MET A 28 -28.18 -13.31 12.98
C MET A 28 -26.87 -12.66 12.53
N ALA A 29 -25.92 -12.52 13.47
CA ALA A 29 -24.56 -12.16 13.12
C ALA A 29 -23.95 -13.30 12.29
N GLN A 30 -23.67 -13.02 11.02
CA GLN A 30 -22.98 -13.91 10.09
C GLN A 30 -21.59 -13.32 9.82
N LYS A 31 -20.56 -14.16 9.80
CA LYS A 31 -19.21 -13.77 9.41
C LYS A 31 -18.90 -14.35 8.05
N PHE A 32 -18.65 -13.48 7.06
CA PHE A 32 -18.06 -13.91 5.80
C PHE A 32 -16.54 -14.02 5.98
N ILE A 33 -15.98 -15.20 5.70
CA ILE A 33 -14.53 -15.43 5.68
C ILE A 33 -14.17 -15.63 4.22
N GLN A 34 -13.27 -14.78 3.71
CA GLN A 34 -12.63 -15.04 2.45
C GLN A 34 -11.42 -15.94 2.70
N GLU A 35 -11.51 -17.19 2.27
CA GLU A 35 -10.39 -18.12 2.31
C GLU A 35 -9.42 -17.83 1.16
N THR A 36 -8.12 -17.85 1.43
CA THR A 36 -7.07 -17.68 0.43
C THR A 36 -6.04 -18.76 0.67
N ASP A 37 -5.93 -19.70 -0.25
CA ASP A 37 -4.90 -20.74 -0.19
C ASP A 37 -3.54 -20.15 -0.57
N TYR A 38 -2.49 -20.55 0.15
CA TYR A 38 -1.13 -20.09 -0.12
C TYR A 38 -0.09 -21.14 0.25
N LEU A 39 1.02 -21.13 -0.48
CA LEU A 39 2.24 -21.85 -0.09
C LEU A 39 3.07 -20.95 0.83
N LEU A 40 3.61 -21.57 1.89
CA LEU A 40 4.53 -20.93 2.84
C LEU A 40 5.85 -21.68 2.85
N SER A 41 6.95 -20.97 2.65
CA SER A 41 8.30 -21.47 2.90
C SER A 41 8.98 -20.61 3.95
N LEU A 42 9.59 -21.26 4.94
CA LEU A 42 10.35 -20.60 5.99
C LEU A 42 11.86 -20.68 5.67
N PRO A 43 12.63 -19.64 6.00
CA PRO A 43 14.06 -19.64 5.77
C PRO A 43 14.78 -20.62 6.71
N ASP A 44 15.94 -21.13 6.31
CA ASP A 44 16.73 -22.01 7.15
C ASP A 44 17.10 -21.29 8.46
N GLY A 45 16.95 -21.99 9.59
CA GLY A 45 17.17 -21.45 10.93
C GLY A 45 16.01 -20.64 11.51
N TYR A 46 14.85 -20.60 10.84
CA TYR A 46 13.66 -19.94 11.37
C TYR A 46 13.28 -20.41 12.78
N ASP A 47 13.37 -21.71 13.07
CA ASP A 47 13.01 -22.30 14.37
C ASP A 47 14.16 -22.33 15.40
N GLN A 48 15.37 -21.95 14.98
CA GLN A 48 16.57 -21.99 15.84
C GLN A 48 16.70 -20.73 16.71
N ASP A 49 16.25 -19.58 16.19
CA ASP A 49 16.20 -18.31 16.92
C ASP A 49 14.78 -17.74 16.86
N THR A 50 14.03 -17.89 17.96
CA THR A 50 12.66 -17.42 18.08
C THR A 50 12.54 -15.91 18.31
N THR A 51 13.66 -15.23 18.56
CA THR A 51 13.71 -13.77 18.71
C THR A 51 13.94 -13.06 17.37
N LYS A 52 14.59 -13.74 16.43
CA LYS A 52 14.86 -13.22 15.09
C LYS A 52 13.57 -13.00 14.29
N ARG A 53 13.46 -11.81 13.72
CA ARG A 53 12.47 -11.43 12.72
C ARG A 53 13.09 -11.57 11.33
N TRP A 54 12.31 -12.07 10.37
CA TRP A 54 12.77 -12.46 9.04
C TRP A 54 12.15 -11.59 7.96
N PRO A 55 12.91 -11.21 6.92
CA PRO A 55 12.32 -10.51 5.79
C PRO A 55 11.28 -11.40 5.10
N LEU A 56 10.23 -10.79 4.56
CA LEU A 56 9.13 -11.45 3.87
C LEU A 56 9.19 -11.12 2.38
N ILE A 57 8.96 -12.10 1.52
CA ILE A 57 8.65 -11.88 0.10
C ILE A 57 7.33 -12.53 -0.26
N ILE A 58 6.42 -11.74 -0.84
CA ILE A 58 5.17 -12.21 -1.42
C ILE A 58 5.39 -12.38 -2.91
N PHE A 59 5.08 -13.57 -3.43
CA PHE A 59 5.15 -13.91 -4.84
C PHE A 59 3.75 -14.11 -5.42
N LEU A 60 3.40 -13.35 -6.46
CA LEU A 60 2.13 -13.45 -7.17
C LEU A 60 2.32 -14.18 -8.52
N HIS A 61 1.60 -15.29 -8.70
CA HIS A 61 1.67 -16.11 -9.91
C HIS A 61 0.95 -15.48 -11.12
N GLY A 62 1.12 -16.08 -12.31
CA GLY A 62 0.48 -15.69 -13.56
C GLY A 62 -0.93 -16.28 -13.69
N SER A 63 -1.68 -15.91 -14.74
CA SER A 63 -3.08 -16.36 -14.88
C SER A 63 -3.25 -17.88 -15.05
N GLY A 64 -2.22 -18.59 -15.54
CA GLY A 64 -2.25 -20.04 -15.73
C GLY A 64 -2.32 -20.84 -14.44
N GLU A 65 -1.87 -20.26 -13.32
CA GLU A 65 -1.82 -20.92 -12.02
C GLU A 65 -3.05 -20.63 -11.15
N SER A 66 -4.00 -19.83 -11.63
CA SER A 66 -5.24 -19.53 -10.91
C SER A 66 -6.14 -20.75 -10.74
N GLY A 67 -6.92 -20.78 -9.65
CA GLY A 67 -7.88 -21.84 -9.35
C GLY A 67 -7.83 -22.26 -7.89
N THR A 68 -8.04 -23.55 -7.66
CA THR A 68 -8.09 -24.18 -6.32
C THR A 68 -7.08 -25.32 -6.16
N ASP A 69 -6.24 -25.55 -7.16
CA ASP A 69 -5.16 -26.55 -7.11
C ASP A 69 -3.83 -25.86 -6.81
N LEU A 70 -3.45 -25.86 -5.54
CA LEU A 70 -2.25 -25.19 -5.06
C LEU A 70 -0.95 -25.76 -5.67
N GLN A 71 -0.97 -26.96 -6.26
CA GLN A 71 0.21 -27.50 -6.96
C GLN A 71 0.58 -26.65 -8.18
N LYS A 72 -0.40 -26.01 -8.83
CA LYS A 72 -0.13 -25.14 -9.98
C LYS A 72 0.76 -23.96 -9.62
N VAL A 73 0.66 -23.44 -8.39
CA VAL A 73 1.47 -22.30 -7.95
C VAL A 73 2.97 -22.61 -8.02
N LYS A 74 3.36 -23.88 -7.96
CA LYS A 74 4.76 -24.34 -8.03
C LYS A 74 5.33 -24.41 -9.45
N VAL A 75 4.54 -24.14 -10.49
CA VAL A 75 4.98 -24.27 -11.89
C VAL A 75 6.01 -23.22 -12.29
N HIS A 76 5.94 -22.01 -11.70
CA HIS A 76 6.79 -20.87 -12.04
C HIS A 76 7.30 -20.12 -10.79
N GLY A 77 8.31 -19.25 -10.99
CA GLY A 77 8.78 -18.32 -9.97
C GLY A 77 9.44 -18.93 -8.75
N LEU A 78 9.34 -18.25 -7.61
CA LEU A 78 9.95 -18.66 -6.35
C LEU A 78 9.51 -20.05 -5.86
N PRO A 79 8.21 -20.42 -5.84
CA PRO A 79 7.78 -21.74 -5.36
C PRO A 79 8.35 -22.88 -6.23
N LYS A 80 8.49 -22.70 -7.55
CA LYS A 80 9.22 -23.65 -8.42
C LYS A 80 10.67 -23.85 -7.97
N LEU A 81 11.38 -22.75 -7.70
CA LEU A 81 12.78 -22.81 -7.29
C LEU A 81 12.94 -23.48 -5.92
N ILE A 82 12.01 -23.25 -5.00
CA ILE A 82 11.96 -23.91 -3.68
C ILE A 82 11.75 -25.43 -3.84
N GLU A 83 10.82 -25.85 -4.70
CA GLU A 83 10.59 -27.27 -5.03
C GLU A 83 11.87 -27.93 -5.56
N GLN A 84 12.66 -27.18 -6.33
CA GLN A 84 13.96 -27.60 -6.88
C GLN A 84 15.13 -27.53 -5.87
N GLY A 85 14.84 -27.18 -4.61
CA GLY A 85 15.82 -27.16 -3.52
C GLY A 85 16.53 -25.81 -3.31
N LYS A 86 16.16 -24.74 -4.03
CA LYS A 86 16.71 -23.40 -3.78
C LYS A 86 16.23 -22.90 -2.42
N LYS A 87 17.18 -22.42 -1.63
CA LYS A 87 16.92 -21.81 -0.33
C LYS A 87 16.87 -20.30 -0.46
N PHE A 88 15.95 -19.70 0.28
CA PHE A 88 15.75 -18.26 0.32
C PHE A 88 15.95 -17.73 1.73
N PRO A 89 16.60 -16.57 1.92
CA PRO A 89 16.76 -15.93 3.23
C PRO A 89 15.48 -15.19 3.68
N PHE A 90 14.33 -15.53 3.10
CA PHE A 90 13.04 -14.88 3.31
C PHE A 90 12.02 -15.90 3.83
N ILE A 91 11.02 -15.42 4.57
CA ILE A 91 9.71 -16.06 4.54
C ILE A 91 9.16 -15.83 3.14
N VAL A 92 8.78 -16.89 2.43
CA VAL A 92 8.18 -16.80 1.09
C VAL A 92 6.72 -17.18 1.18
N VAL A 93 5.83 -16.28 0.78
CA VAL A 93 4.39 -16.50 0.70
C VAL A 93 3.96 -16.45 -0.75
N SER A 94 3.31 -17.50 -1.24
CA SER A 94 2.80 -17.60 -2.61
C SER A 94 1.31 -17.95 -2.59
N PRO A 95 0.41 -16.95 -2.52
CA PRO A 95 -1.03 -17.19 -2.57
C PRO A 95 -1.47 -17.70 -3.93
N GLN A 96 -2.66 -18.29 -3.99
CA GLN A 96 -3.36 -18.64 -5.23
C GLN A 96 -4.54 -17.71 -5.47
N ALA A 97 -4.58 -17.06 -6.64
CA ALA A 97 -5.75 -16.30 -7.09
C ALA A 97 -6.87 -17.27 -7.51
N GLN A 98 -8.09 -17.00 -7.07
CA GLN A 98 -9.28 -17.80 -7.40
C GLN A 98 -9.94 -17.31 -8.70
N LEU A 99 -10.31 -18.22 -9.59
CA LEU A 99 -11.10 -17.89 -10.78
C LEU A 99 -12.54 -17.49 -10.42
N PRO A 100 -13.18 -16.58 -11.19
CA PRO A 100 -12.65 -15.85 -12.35
C PRO A 100 -11.89 -14.57 -11.98
N PHE A 101 -11.57 -14.36 -10.70
CA PHE A 101 -10.98 -13.13 -10.20
C PHE A 101 -9.45 -13.12 -10.35
N GLY A 102 -8.88 -11.93 -10.45
CA GLY A 102 -7.44 -11.71 -10.47
C GLY A 102 -6.88 -11.41 -9.08
N TRP A 103 -5.82 -10.62 -9.03
CA TRP A 103 -5.24 -10.13 -7.78
C TRP A 103 -5.98 -8.89 -7.29
N GLU A 104 -6.69 -9.03 -6.17
CA GLU A 104 -7.36 -7.93 -5.47
C GLU A 104 -6.48 -7.38 -4.34
N PRO A 105 -6.04 -6.11 -4.38
CA PRO A 105 -5.13 -5.52 -3.39
C PRO A 105 -5.59 -5.66 -1.94
N GLU A 106 -6.88 -5.46 -1.66
CA GLU A 106 -7.41 -5.52 -0.28
C GLU A 106 -7.37 -6.94 0.29
N ASN A 107 -7.48 -7.97 -0.56
CA ASN A 107 -7.42 -9.36 -0.11
C ASN A 107 -5.97 -9.77 0.15
N LEU A 108 -5.04 -9.30 -0.71
CA LEU A 108 -3.61 -9.45 -0.48
C LEU A 108 -3.16 -8.70 0.79
N TYR A 109 -3.73 -7.53 1.07
CA TYR A 109 -3.44 -6.78 2.29
C TYR A 109 -3.90 -7.54 3.55
N LYS A 110 -5.12 -8.08 3.55
CA LYS A 110 -5.60 -8.94 4.65
C LYS A 110 -4.71 -10.16 4.86
N LEU A 111 -4.27 -10.81 3.78
CA LEU A 111 -3.31 -11.92 3.87
C LEU A 111 -1.98 -11.45 4.48
N LEU A 112 -1.44 -10.31 4.04
CA LEU A 112 -0.21 -9.76 4.62
C LEU A 112 -0.36 -9.51 6.13
N LEU A 113 -1.47 -8.90 6.57
CA LEU A 113 -1.74 -8.67 7.99
C LEU A 113 -1.76 -9.99 8.78
N TYR A 114 -2.44 -11.01 8.24
CA TYR A 114 -2.46 -12.34 8.85
C TYR A 114 -1.07 -12.98 8.95
N ILE A 115 -0.25 -12.87 7.90
CA ILE A 115 1.13 -13.39 7.91
C ILE A 115 2.00 -12.63 8.92
N LYS A 116 1.83 -11.31 9.05
CA LYS A 116 2.54 -10.50 10.07
C LYS A 116 2.16 -10.91 11.49
N GLU A 117 0.92 -11.31 11.72
CA GLU A 117 0.42 -11.78 13.01
C GLU A 117 0.90 -13.20 13.35
N THR A 118 0.96 -14.09 12.35
CA THR A 118 1.22 -15.52 12.55
C THR A 118 2.67 -15.94 12.34
N ASN A 119 3.50 -15.09 11.73
CA ASN A 119 4.91 -15.36 11.49
C ASN A 119 5.81 -14.23 12.05
N ARG A 120 7.09 -14.55 12.29
CA ARG A 120 8.10 -13.60 12.80
C ARG A 120 8.61 -12.70 11.67
N VAL A 121 7.74 -11.92 11.04
CA VAL A 121 8.07 -11.02 9.94
C VAL A 121 8.79 -9.77 10.45
N ASP A 122 9.88 -9.39 9.79
CA ASP A 122 10.47 -8.06 9.91
C ASP A 122 9.69 -7.07 9.06
N ASP A 123 8.85 -6.26 9.71
CA ASP A 123 7.98 -5.26 9.08
C ASP A 123 8.74 -4.18 8.27
N LYS A 124 10.05 -4.05 8.49
CA LYS A 124 10.88 -3.13 7.71
C LYS A 124 11.34 -3.73 6.40
N ARG A 125 11.14 -5.03 6.17
CA ARG A 125 11.67 -5.79 5.02
C ARG A 125 10.62 -6.74 4.45
N ILE A 126 9.52 -6.16 3.98
CA ILE A 126 8.50 -6.85 3.21
C ILE A 126 8.69 -6.50 1.74
N TYR A 127 8.81 -7.50 0.88
CA TYR A 127 9.04 -7.38 -0.54
C TYR A 127 7.88 -7.99 -1.33
N LEU A 128 7.61 -7.45 -2.52
CA LEU A 128 6.55 -7.94 -3.41
C LEU A 128 7.08 -8.17 -4.81
N THR A 129 6.72 -9.31 -5.40
CA THR A 129 7.05 -9.62 -6.79
C THR A 129 5.97 -10.50 -7.40
N GLY A 130 5.91 -10.56 -8.72
CA GLY A 130 5.03 -11.44 -9.45
C GLY A 130 5.23 -11.32 -10.94
N LEU A 131 4.69 -12.29 -11.67
CA LEU A 131 4.85 -12.43 -13.12
C LEU A 131 3.52 -12.35 -13.86
N SER A 132 3.51 -11.75 -15.06
CA SER A 132 2.30 -11.66 -15.91
C SER A 132 1.13 -11.02 -15.15
N MET A 133 0.02 -11.72 -14.94
CA MET A 133 -1.08 -11.30 -14.04
C MET A 133 -0.56 -10.88 -12.65
N GLY A 134 0.39 -11.61 -12.06
CA GLY A 134 1.04 -11.25 -10.80
C GLY A 134 1.97 -10.03 -10.91
N GLY A 135 2.48 -9.73 -12.10
CA GLY A 135 3.17 -8.47 -12.39
C GLY A 135 2.21 -7.28 -12.31
N PHE A 136 0.99 -7.41 -12.85
CA PHE A 136 -0.09 -6.43 -12.65
C PHE A 136 -0.50 -6.33 -11.17
N GLY A 137 -0.68 -7.47 -10.49
CA GLY A 137 -0.99 -7.52 -9.07
C GLY A 137 0.08 -6.86 -8.20
N THR A 138 1.35 -6.99 -8.56
CA THR A 138 2.47 -6.34 -7.86
C THR A 138 2.36 -4.82 -7.90
N TRP A 139 2.09 -4.25 -9.07
CA TRP A 139 1.86 -2.81 -9.21
C TRP A 139 0.61 -2.37 -8.44
N ALA A 140 -0.52 -3.05 -8.64
CA ALA A 140 -1.80 -2.68 -8.04
C ALA A 140 -1.75 -2.71 -6.50
N PHE A 141 -1.21 -3.78 -5.92
CA PHE A 141 -1.12 -3.92 -4.47
C PHE A 141 -0.17 -2.88 -3.87
N ALA A 142 1.01 -2.69 -4.47
CA ALA A 142 1.97 -1.71 -3.98
C ALA A 142 1.46 -0.25 -4.12
N MET A 143 0.70 0.08 -5.16
CA MET A 143 0.11 1.42 -5.28
C MET A 143 -1.01 1.66 -4.26
N LYS A 144 -1.71 0.60 -3.85
CA LYS A 144 -2.79 0.68 -2.86
C LYS A 144 -2.26 0.77 -1.42
N HIS A 145 -1.18 0.04 -1.12
CA HIS A 145 -0.54 -0.04 0.19
C HIS A 145 0.98 0.20 0.10
N PRO A 146 1.43 1.37 -0.39
CA PRO A 146 2.87 1.66 -0.56
C PRO A 146 3.65 1.65 0.77
N GLU A 147 2.97 1.87 1.88
CA GLU A 147 3.49 1.86 3.25
C GLU A 147 3.90 0.47 3.75
N GLU A 148 3.57 -0.61 3.03
CA GLU A 148 3.93 -1.96 3.45
C GLU A 148 5.28 -2.41 2.88
N PHE A 149 5.72 -1.86 1.74
CA PHE A 149 6.80 -2.46 0.96
C PHE A 149 8.14 -1.75 1.11
N ALA A 150 9.17 -2.56 1.36
CA ALA A 150 10.58 -2.16 1.33
C ALA A 150 11.14 -2.10 -0.10
N ALA A 151 10.66 -2.96 -1.00
CA ALA A 151 10.95 -2.90 -2.43
C ALA A 151 9.96 -3.79 -3.20
N ILE A 152 9.75 -3.47 -4.48
CA ILE A 152 8.95 -4.31 -5.38
C ILE A 152 9.70 -4.69 -6.67
N ALA A 153 9.38 -5.87 -7.20
CA ALA A 153 9.91 -6.37 -8.47
C ALA A 153 8.80 -6.95 -9.37
N PRO A 154 8.06 -6.11 -10.10
CA PRO A 154 7.06 -6.57 -11.06
C PRO A 154 7.75 -7.12 -12.33
N VAL A 155 7.30 -8.29 -12.79
CA VAL A 155 7.82 -8.97 -13.98
C VAL A 155 6.72 -9.11 -15.03
N CYS A 156 6.99 -8.64 -16.25
CA CYS A 156 6.12 -8.70 -17.43
C CYS A 156 4.63 -8.38 -17.17
N GLY A 157 4.38 -7.25 -16.49
CA GLY A 157 3.04 -6.74 -16.22
C GLY A 157 2.86 -5.28 -16.62
N GLY A 158 1.80 -4.66 -16.10
CA GLY A 158 1.48 -3.24 -16.27
C GLY A 158 0.65 -2.71 -15.10
N GLY A 159 0.13 -1.50 -15.21
CA GLY A 159 -0.67 -0.89 -14.16
C GLY A 159 -1.22 0.48 -14.52
N ASP A 160 -1.92 1.10 -13.58
CA ASP A 160 -2.40 2.47 -13.75
C ASP A 160 -1.27 3.49 -13.57
N THR A 161 -0.79 4.04 -14.69
CA THR A 161 0.28 5.04 -14.69
C THR A 161 -0.10 6.34 -13.97
N THR A 162 -1.39 6.63 -13.79
CA THR A 162 -1.85 7.83 -13.09
C THR A 162 -1.64 7.74 -11.58
N GLU A 163 -1.47 6.52 -11.06
CA GLU A 163 -1.31 6.21 -9.64
C GLU A 163 0.15 5.94 -9.24
N ALA A 164 1.08 5.91 -10.20
CA ALA A 164 2.50 5.60 -9.96
C ALA A 164 3.20 6.55 -8.97
N TRP A 165 2.65 7.75 -8.73
CA TRP A 165 3.17 8.69 -7.72
C TRP A 165 3.04 8.18 -6.29
N LYS A 166 2.14 7.23 -6.02
CA LYS A 166 1.99 6.60 -4.70
C LYS A 166 3.24 5.81 -4.30
N LEU A 167 4.02 5.36 -5.29
CA LEU A 167 5.26 4.60 -5.12
C LEU A 167 6.53 5.47 -5.04
N ARG A 168 6.39 6.79 -4.85
CA ARG A 168 7.53 7.74 -4.86
C ARG A 168 8.64 7.43 -3.84
N TYR A 169 8.34 6.68 -2.79
CA TYR A 169 9.29 6.25 -1.76
C TYR A 169 9.59 4.74 -1.77
N VAL A 170 9.02 3.98 -2.71
CA VAL A 170 9.19 2.52 -2.79
C VAL A 170 10.24 2.19 -3.86
N PRO A 171 11.38 1.57 -3.51
CA PRO A 171 12.33 1.05 -4.48
C PRO A 171 11.69 0.06 -5.45
N ILE A 172 11.91 0.25 -6.75
CA ILE A 172 11.34 -0.59 -7.82
C ILE A 172 12.44 -1.11 -8.73
N TRP A 173 12.41 -2.41 -9.02
CA TRP A 173 13.16 -3.00 -10.13
C TRP A 173 12.19 -3.79 -11.03
N CYS A 174 11.82 -3.20 -12.15
CA CYS A 174 10.88 -3.80 -13.10
C CYS A 174 11.63 -4.62 -14.16
N PHE A 175 11.02 -5.72 -14.61
CA PHE A 175 11.59 -6.64 -15.60
C PHE A 175 10.58 -6.95 -16.71
N HIS A 176 11.05 -7.08 -17.96
CA HIS A 176 10.21 -7.47 -19.10
C HIS A 176 11.03 -8.13 -20.21
N GLY A 177 10.41 -8.95 -21.05
CA GLY A 177 11.01 -9.48 -22.28
C GLY A 177 10.70 -8.60 -23.49
N ALA A 178 11.69 -8.21 -24.30
CA ALA A 178 11.49 -7.30 -25.43
C ALA A 178 10.65 -7.87 -26.58
N LYS A 179 10.47 -9.20 -26.60
CA LYS A 179 9.68 -9.92 -27.62
C LYS A 179 8.36 -10.45 -27.06
N ASP A 180 7.93 -9.96 -25.89
CA ASP A 180 6.67 -10.38 -25.26
C ASP A 180 5.48 -10.03 -26.17
N ASP A 181 4.77 -11.06 -26.64
CA ASP A 181 3.59 -10.94 -27.50
C ASP A 181 2.26 -11.19 -26.74
N VAL A 182 2.33 -11.46 -25.43
CA VAL A 182 1.17 -11.67 -24.55
C VAL A 182 0.86 -10.42 -23.74
N VAL A 183 1.88 -9.88 -23.06
CA VAL A 183 1.82 -8.58 -22.38
C VAL A 183 2.87 -7.71 -23.02
N LEU A 184 2.46 -6.75 -23.84
CA LEU A 184 3.43 -5.96 -24.61
C LEU A 184 4.40 -5.19 -23.68
N PRO A 185 5.71 -5.12 -24.01
CA PRO A 185 6.73 -4.44 -23.17
C PRO A 185 6.41 -3.00 -22.84
N ALA A 186 5.69 -2.32 -23.74
CA ALA A 186 5.17 -0.98 -23.57
C ALA A 186 4.41 -0.79 -22.23
N GLN A 187 3.74 -1.83 -21.72
CA GLN A 187 3.06 -1.78 -20.42
C GLN A 187 4.01 -1.46 -19.26
N SER A 188 5.15 -2.15 -19.21
CA SER A 188 6.17 -1.88 -18.19
C SER A 188 6.94 -0.60 -18.47
N GLU A 189 7.22 -0.28 -19.73
CA GLU A 189 7.89 0.98 -20.10
C GLU A 189 7.08 2.19 -19.66
N HIS A 190 5.76 2.19 -19.88
CA HIS A 190 4.87 3.26 -19.44
C HIS A 190 4.85 3.38 -17.90
N MET A 191 4.75 2.26 -17.17
CA MET A 191 4.78 2.28 -15.71
C MET A 191 6.11 2.80 -15.16
N VAL A 192 7.23 2.33 -15.73
CA VAL A 192 8.58 2.80 -15.35
C VAL A 192 8.73 4.29 -15.64
N ALA A 193 8.30 4.77 -16.81
CA ALA A 193 8.35 6.18 -17.16
C ALA A 193 7.49 7.04 -16.23
N ALA A 194 6.31 6.56 -15.84
CA ALA A 194 5.43 7.25 -14.89
C ALA A 194 6.03 7.28 -13.48
N ALA A 195 6.53 6.16 -12.97
CA ALA A 195 7.15 6.05 -11.65
C ALA A 195 8.42 6.92 -11.55
N ARG A 196 9.25 6.96 -12.60
CA ARG A 196 10.48 7.77 -12.64
C ARG A 196 10.27 9.27 -12.48
N ARG A 197 9.06 9.77 -12.73
CA ARG A 197 8.72 11.18 -12.47
C ARG A 197 8.76 11.54 -10.98
N TYR A 198 8.60 10.55 -10.10
CA TYR A 198 8.54 10.74 -8.65
C TYR A 198 9.62 9.97 -7.90
N ASN A 199 10.10 8.87 -8.48
CA ASN A 199 11.18 8.06 -7.95
C ASN A 199 12.24 7.84 -9.04
N SER A 200 13.28 8.67 -9.06
CA SER A 200 14.34 8.59 -10.07
C SER A 200 15.19 7.31 -9.97
N SER A 201 15.11 6.58 -8.86
CA SER A 201 15.90 5.35 -8.61
C SER A 201 15.33 4.08 -9.25
N VAL A 202 14.15 4.16 -9.89
CA VAL A 202 13.48 3.02 -10.53
C VAL A 202 14.39 2.35 -11.57
N LYS A 203 14.69 1.08 -11.33
CA LYS A 203 15.44 0.22 -12.24
C LYS A 203 14.51 -0.48 -13.22
N PHE A 204 14.98 -0.66 -14.46
CA PHE A 204 14.26 -1.40 -15.48
C PHE A 204 15.22 -2.28 -16.26
N THR A 205 14.90 -3.57 -16.37
CA THR A 205 15.64 -4.54 -17.15
C THR A 205 14.73 -5.08 -18.26
N LEU A 206 15.08 -4.77 -19.50
CA LEU A 206 14.43 -5.29 -20.69
C LEU A 206 15.31 -6.37 -21.31
N TYR A 207 14.88 -7.63 -21.27
CA TYR A 207 15.64 -8.74 -21.84
C TYR A 207 15.43 -8.79 -23.36
N PRO A 208 16.46 -8.56 -24.19
CA PRO A 208 16.28 -8.34 -25.64
C PRO A 208 15.73 -9.54 -26.41
N ASN A 209 15.91 -10.75 -25.88
CA ASN A 209 15.54 -11.99 -26.55
C ASN A 209 14.39 -12.74 -25.88
N ALA A 210 13.95 -12.33 -24.69
CA ALA A 210 12.87 -13.02 -24.00
C ALA A 210 11.51 -12.64 -24.62
N ASN A 211 10.65 -13.65 -24.83
CA ASN A 211 9.22 -13.47 -25.02
C ASN A 211 8.53 -13.38 -23.64
N HIS A 212 7.32 -13.91 -23.46
CA HIS A 212 6.53 -13.72 -22.25
C HIS A 212 7.22 -14.20 -20.97
N ASN A 213 7.89 -15.36 -21.05
CA ASN A 213 8.71 -15.86 -19.95
C ASN A 213 10.01 -15.06 -19.80
N SER A 214 9.91 -13.90 -19.15
CA SER A 214 11.02 -13.12 -18.64
C SER A 214 11.33 -13.41 -17.16
N TRP A 215 10.49 -14.21 -16.51
CA TRP A 215 10.58 -14.53 -15.08
C TRP A 215 11.62 -15.58 -14.75
N ASP A 216 11.85 -16.60 -15.60
CA ASP A 216 12.85 -17.63 -15.29
C ASP A 216 14.25 -17.01 -15.17
N THR A 217 14.63 -16.12 -16.09
CA THR A 217 15.91 -15.38 -15.99
C THR A 217 15.94 -14.46 -14.78
N THR A 218 14.82 -13.78 -14.50
CA THR A 218 14.71 -12.82 -13.38
C THR A 218 14.85 -13.49 -12.02
N TYR A 219 14.17 -14.61 -11.78
CA TYR A 219 14.17 -15.30 -10.48
C TYR A 219 15.39 -16.21 -10.28
N ASN A 220 16.09 -16.59 -11.36
CA ASN A 220 17.41 -17.23 -11.25
C ASN A 220 18.55 -16.22 -11.00
N ASN A 221 18.28 -14.92 -10.98
CA ASN A 221 19.27 -13.89 -10.71
C ASN A 221 19.34 -13.55 -9.21
N ASP A 222 20.39 -14.03 -8.52
CA ASP A 222 20.59 -13.73 -7.10
C ASP A 222 20.79 -12.25 -6.78
N SER A 223 21.19 -11.44 -7.77
CA SER A 223 21.32 -9.98 -7.59
C SER A 223 19.97 -9.33 -7.30
N LEU A 224 18.85 -9.92 -7.72
CA LEU A 224 17.51 -9.43 -7.37
C LEU A 224 17.29 -9.52 -5.85
N TYR A 225 17.58 -10.67 -5.27
CA TYR A 225 17.37 -10.93 -3.84
C TYR A 225 18.34 -10.13 -2.97
N GLN A 226 19.60 -10.00 -3.40
CA GLN A 226 20.58 -9.13 -2.73
C GLN A 226 20.16 -7.66 -2.80
N TRP A 227 19.63 -7.21 -3.94
CA TRP A 227 19.09 -5.87 -4.08
C TRP A 227 17.87 -5.65 -3.18
N MET A 228 16.93 -6.59 -3.10
CA MET A 228 15.81 -6.50 -2.16
C MET A 228 16.30 -6.38 -0.72
N LEU A 229 17.19 -7.27 -0.27
CA LEU A 229 17.75 -7.26 1.08
C LEU A 229 18.53 -5.98 1.43
N SER A 230 19.03 -5.25 0.42
CA SER A 230 19.68 -3.95 0.62
C SER A 230 18.71 -2.81 0.94
N HIS A 231 17.40 -3.03 0.75
CA HIS A 231 16.37 -2.04 1.04
C HIS A 231 15.60 -2.37 2.31
N THR A 232 15.24 -1.31 3.02
CA THR A 232 14.25 -1.31 4.09
C THR A 232 13.13 -0.33 3.72
N LYS A 233 11.93 -0.57 4.23
CA LYS A 233 10.78 0.34 4.13
C LYS A 233 11.20 1.77 4.42
N PHE A 234 10.72 2.69 3.59
CA PHE A 234 10.96 4.13 3.79
C PHE A 234 10.57 4.52 5.21
N THR A 235 11.49 5.18 5.90
CA THR A 235 11.25 5.75 7.21
C THR A 235 11.53 7.23 7.11
N TYR A 236 10.52 8.04 7.40
CA TYR A 236 10.67 9.48 7.48
C TYR A 236 11.74 9.86 8.50
N LYS A 237 12.61 10.80 8.11
CA LYS A 237 13.59 11.42 8.98
C LYS A 237 13.43 12.92 8.89
N GLU A 238 13.19 13.55 10.04
CA GLU A 238 13.08 15.00 10.10
C GLU A 238 14.42 15.66 9.85
N VAL A 239 14.40 16.70 9.03
CA VAL A 239 15.57 17.51 8.72
C VAL A 239 15.31 18.97 9.07
N PRO A 240 16.30 19.71 9.59
CA PRO A 240 16.15 21.13 9.80
C PRO A 240 16.02 21.85 8.46
N VAL A 241 15.19 22.89 8.41
CA VAL A 241 15.05 23.76 7.25
C VAL A 241 15.34 25.19 7.66
N ASP A 242 16.08 25.91 6.82
CA ASP A 242 16.42 27.31 7.05
C ASP A 242 15.18 28.18 7.27
N ALA A 243 15.23 29.04 8.30
CA ALA A 243 14.10 29.89 8.68
C ALA A 243 13.69 30.88 7.58
N THR A 244 14.64 31.34 6.76
CA THR A 244 14.35 32.20 5.59
C THR A 244 13.61 31.41 4.51
N GLN A 245 13.97 30.15 4.31
CA GLN A 245 13.26 29.25 3.41
C GLN A 245 11.83 28.97 3.91
N LEU A 246 11.64 28.74 5.21
CA LEU A 246 10.30 28.53 5.79
C LEU A 246 9.37 29.72 5.58
N LYS A 247 9.89 30.95 5.73
CA LYS A 247 9.11 32.17 5.50
C LYS A 247 8.53 32.23 4.08
N GLN A 248 9.27 31.74 3.07
CA GLN A 248 8.79 31.71 1.68
C GLN A 248 7.55 30.81 1.49
N TYR A 249 7.39 29.79 2.32
CA TYR A 249 6.28 28.84 2.27
C TYR A 249 5.03 29.31 3.01
N THR A 250 5.14 30.31 3.89
CA THR A 250 3.97 30.89 4.56
C THR A 250 3.04 31.60 3.57
N GLY A 251 1.74 31.64 3.91
CA GLY A 251 0.73 32.34 3.13
C GLY A 251 -0.59 31.57 3.06
N ARG A 252 -1.55 32.14 2.33
CA ARG A 252 -2.83 31.48 2.04
C ARG A 252 -2.73 30.76 0.70
N TYR A 253 -3.29 29.57 0.65
CA TYR A 253 -3.33 28.74 -0.55
C TYR A 253 -4.77 28.29 -0.81
N ALA A 254 -5.13 28.12 -2.08
CA ALA A 254 -6.44 27.66 -2.51
C ALA A 254 -6.33 26.43 -3.43
N GLY A 255 -7.10 25.39 -3.11
CA GLY A 255 -7.30 24.21 -3.95
C GLY A 255 -8.39 24.43 -5.02
N ALA A 256 -8.55 23.46 -5.91
CA ALA A 256 -9.53 23.52 -7.01
C ALA A 256 -10.99 23.66 -6.51
N GLY A 257 -11.31 23.13 -5.32
CA GLY A 257 -12.65 23.19 -4.70
C GLY A 257 -12.96 24.45 -3.90
N LYS A 258 -12.12 25.51 -3.96
CA LYS A 258 -12.14 26.69 -3.07
C LYS A 258 -11.76 26.40 -1.61
N ASP A 259 -11.33 25.19 -1.29
CA ASP A 259 -10.71 24.88 0.00
C ASP A 259 -9.48 25.77 0.18
N THR A 260 -9.37 26.39 1.36
CA THR A 260 -8.22 27.23 1.68
C THR A 260 -7.43 26.66 2.83
N VAL A 261 -6.11 26.69 2.68
CA VAL A 261 -5.17 26.31 3.72
C VAL A 261 -4.25 27.49 3.96
N THR A 262 -4.08 27.87 5.23
CA THR A 262 -3.07 28.86 5.61
C THR A 262 -1.85 28.13 6.14
N ILE A 263 -0.68 28.38 5.55
CA ILE A 263 0.61 27.90 6.05
C ILE A 263 1.24 28.99 6.91
N LEU A 264 1.59 28.65 8.14
CA LEU A 264 2.19 29.54 9.14
C LEU A 264 3.47 28.91 9.68
N ILE A 265 4.32 29.73 10.33
CA ILE A 265 5.42 29.24 11.14
C ILE A 265 4.94 29.12 12.58
N ASP A 266 5.19 27.98 13.20
CA ASP A 266 4.97 27.73 14.63
C ASP A 266 6.14 26.93 15.19
N ASN A 267 6.69 27.39 16.32
CA ASN A 267 7.83 26.77 17.00
C ASN A 267 9.02 26.39 16.08
N GLY A 268 9.29 27.23 15.07
CA GLY A 268 10.41 27.03 14.12
C GLY A 268 10.12 26.02 13.00
N GLY A 269 8.94 25.43 12.95
CA GLY A 269 8.45 24.58 11.86
C GLY A 269 7.28 25.19 11.10
N LEU A 270 6.76 24.48 10.10
CA LEU A 270 5.54 24.88 9.41
C LEU A 270 4.32 24.20 10.03
N VAL A 271 3.21 24.92 10.09
CA VAL A 271 1.89 24.37 10.37
C VAL A 271 0.92 24.73 9.25
N ALA A 272 0.14 23.74 8.81
CA ALA A 272 -0.99 23.93 7.92
C ALA A 272 -2.26 24.12 8.74
N LYS A 273 -3.06 25.13 8.38
CA LYS A 273 -4.32 25.46 9.03
C LYS A 273 -5.50 25.33 8.05
N PRO A 274 -6.05 24.13 7.84
CA PRO A 274 -7.35 23.98 7.18
C PRO A 274 -8.47 24.34 8.17
N GLY A 275 -9.16 25.45 7.93
CA GLY A 275 -10.21 25.91 8.85
C GLY A 275 -9.67 26.29 10.24
N LYS A 276 -10.05 25.53 11.28
CA LYS A 276 -9.67 25.79 12.68
C LYS A 276 -8.54 24.91 13.21
N GLU A 277 -8.24 23.79 12.54
CA GLU A 277 -7.25 22.82 13.01
C GLU A 277 -5.83 23.25 12.64
N LEU A 278 -4.85 22.89 13.46
CA LEU A 278 -3.43 23.09 13.19
C LEU A 278 -2.76 21.73 12.97
N ILE A 279 -2.14 21.57 11.81
CA ILE A 279 -1.47 20.34 11.39
C ILE A 279 0.01 20.64 11.22
N SER A 280 0.86 19.98 11.99
CA SER A 280 2.32 20.13 11.84
C SER A 280 2.78 19.56 10.50
N LEU A 281 3.65 20.30 9.81
CA LEU A 281 4.33 19.86 8.60
C LEU A 281 5.78 19.57 8.92
N LYS A 282 6.13 18.28 8.97
CA LYS A 282 7.46 17.82 9.36
C LYS A 282 8.39 17.78 8.15
N ALA A 283 9.49 18.50 8.16
CA ALA A 283 10.34 18.63 6.98
C ALA A 283 11.12 17.35 6.66
N ALA A 284 11.15 16.94 5.39
CA ALA A 284 11.99 15.84 4.87
C ALA A 284 13.07 16.33 3.88
N GLY A 285 13.10 17.64 3.62
CA GLY A 285 14.02 18.28 2.70
C GLY A 285 13.68 19.75 2.55
N ASN A 286 14.28 20.41 1.57
CA ASN A 286 14.11 21.85 1.39
C ASN A 286 12.68 22.26 1.03
N ASN A 287 11.94 21.42 0.30
CA ASN A 287 10.59 21.71 -0.19
C ASN A 287 9.58 20.57 0.00
N VAL A 288 9.96 19.51 0.73
CA VAL A 288 9.11 18.34 0.99
C VAL A 288 8.85 18.28 2.49
N PHE A 289 7.58 18.19 2.88
CA PHE A 289 7.16 18.09 4.28
C PHE A 289 6.08 17.01 4.42
N PHE A 290 6.08 16.27 5.52
CA PHE A 290 5.08 15.25 5.81
C PHE A 290 4.02 15.77 6.77
N VAL A 291 2.76 15.47 6.44
CA VAL A 291 1.60 15.63 7.32
C VAL A 291 1.48 14.40 8.22
N GLN A 292 1.53 13.21 7.62
CA GLN A 292 1.51 11.93 8.31
C GLN A 292 2.57 11.02 7.68
N PRO A 293 3.76 10.91 8.31
CA PRO A 293 4.86 10.10 7.81
C PRO A 293 4.50 8.64 7.51
N ASP A 294 3.78 8.00 8.43
CA ASP A 294 3.45 6.57 8.33
C ASP A 294 2.39 6.26 7.27
N LEU A 295 1.58 7.27 6.89
CA LEU A 295 0.60 7.19 5.81
C LEU A 295 1.09 7.82 4.51
N TYR A 296 2.34 8.29 4.49
CA TYR A 296 2.97 8.86 3.31
C TYR A 296 2.17 10.05 2.77
N PHE A 297 1.57 10.84 3.67
CA PHE A 297 0.88 12.08 3.29
C PHE A 297 1.90 13.20 3.37
N ASP A 298 2.30 13.73 2.22
CA ASP A 298 3.32 14.79 2.13
C ASP A 298 2.87 15.97 1.26
N VAL A 299 3.57 17.08 1.43
CA VAL A 299 3.41 18.32 0.67
C VAL A 299 4.72 18.68 0.00
N HIS A 300 4.64 18.98 -1.29
CA HIS A 300 5.79 19.37 -2.11
C HIS A 300 5.56 20.82 -2.55
N PHE A 301 6.26 21.76 -1.94
CA PHE A 301 6.20 23.17 -2.33
C PHE A 301 6.81 23.37 -3.71
N THR A 302 6.10 24.12 -4.55
CA THR A 302 6.49 24.41 -5.94
C THR A 302 6.91 25.86 -6.07
N LYS A 303 7.87 26.13 -6.96
CA LYS A 303 8.36 27.47 -7.28
C LYS A 303 8.18 27.76 -8.77
N LYS A 304 7.93 29.03 -9.12
CA LYS A 304 8.00 29.56 -10.49
C LYS A 304 8.86 30.82 -10.47
N LYS A 305 9.97 30.82 -11.21
CA LYS A 305 11.00 31.90 -11.16
C LYS A 305 11.44 32.20 -9.72
N ASP A 306 11.82 31.14 -8.98
CA ASP A 306 12.22 31.17 -7.56
C ASP A 306 11.18 31.65 -6.53
N ILE A 307 9.99 32.02 -6.98
CA ILE A 307 8.88 32.42 -6.12
C ILE A 307 7.98 31.21 -5.86
N VAL A 308 7.69 30.91 -4.60
CA VAL A 308 6.74 29.87 -4.22
C VAL A 308 5.36 30.21 -4.79
N ASN A 309 4.84 29.35 -5.68
CA ASN A 309 3.57 29.55 -6.37
C ASN A 309 2.45 28.61 -5.91
N GLY A 310 2.78 27.62 -5.07
CA GLY A 310 1.84 26.63 -4.58
C GLY A 310 2.51 25.46 -3.89
N PHE A 311 1.72 24.44 -3.59
CA PHE A 311 2.22 23.12 -3.19
C PHE A 311 1.33 22.02 -3.74
N LEU A 312 1.91 20.84 -3.94
CA LEU A 312 1.17 19.60 -4.19
C LEU A 312 1.00 18.85 -2.87
N PHE A 313 -0.23 18.53 -2.50
CA PHE A 313 -0.51 17.52 -1.47
C PHE A 313 -0.58 16.15 -2.15
N MET A 314 0.19 15.19 -1.65
CA MET A 314 0.21 13.81 -2.15
C MET A 314 -0.23 12.89 -1.01
N GLY A 315 -1.52 12.56 -0.97
CA GLY A 315 -2.11 11.68 0.04
C GLY A 315 -2.79 10.46 -0.58
N ASN A 316 -4.09 10.29 -0.36
CA ASN A 316 -4.91 9.34 -1.13
C ASN A 316 -5.10 9.80 -2.58
N GLU A 317 -5.14 11.12 -2.75
CA GLU A 317 -5.23 11.82 -4.03
C GLU A 317 -4.09 12.84 -4.14
N ARG A 318 -3.83 13.26 -5.37
CA ARG A 318 -2.86 14.31 -5.69
C ARG A 318 -3.60 15.61 -5.96
N VAL A 319 -3.45 16.58 -5.06
CA VAL A 319 -4.18 17.86 -5.13
C VAL A 319 -3.20 19.03 -5.15
N PHE A 320 -3.40 19.97 -6.07
CA PHE A 320 -2.60 21.19 -6.13
C PHE A 320 -3.29 22.36 -5.42
N PHE A 321 -2.53 23.06 -4.58
CA PHE A 321 -2.94 24.27 -3.89
C PHE A 321 -2.12 25.45 -4.41
N LYS A 322 -2.80 26.41 -5.06
CA LYS A 322 -2.18 27.62 -5.58
C LYS A 322 -2.01 28.65 -4.47
N LYS A 323 -0.85 29.31 -4.40
CA LYS A 323 -0.63 30.43 -3.49
C LYS A 323 -1.45 31.64 -3.94
N LEU A 324 -2.17 32.27 -3.01
CA LEU A 324 -3.04 33.42 -3.24
C LEU A 324 -2.27 34.74 -3.27
#